data_AF-A0A443JNJ7-F1
#
_entry.id   AF-A0A443JNJ7-F1
#
_cell.length_a   1.000
_cell.length_b   1.000
_cell.length_c   1.000
_cell.angle_alpha   90.00
_cell.angle_beta   90.00
_cell.angle_gamma   90.00
#
_symmetry.space_group_name_H-M   'P 1'
#
loop_
_entity.id
_entity.type
_entity.pdbx_description
1 polymer ?
#
loop_
_entity_poly.entity_id
_entity_poly.type
_entity_poly.pdbx_seq_one_letter_code
_entity_poly.pdbx_strand_id
1 'polypeptide(L)'
;MRNTPATRLSGILEQERRAILSGDFARLPQLIEAKERLTSAPLDLSREDAAALQQAAQQNQRLLSASLRGVRSALNRLQQIDEGVRGYTGYDRNGQATSIRRSEGNVERRA
;
A
#
# COMPACT_ATOMS: atom_id res chain seq x y z
N MET A 1 1.48 10.32 -34.10
CA MET A 1 1.84 10.92 -32.79
C MET A 1 3.35 10.82 -32.65
N ARG A 2 4.07 11.94 -32.57
CA ARG A 2 5.54 11.91 -32.41
C ARG A 2 5.86 11.26 -31.06
N ASN A 3 6.68 10.22 -31.08
CA ASN A 3 7.10 9.48 -29.90
C ASN A 3 8.19 10.28 -29.18
N THR A 4 7.82 11.42 -28.57
CA THR A 4 8.76 12.28 -27.86
C THR A 4 9.06 11.69 -26.48
N PRO A 5 10.24 11.99 -25.93
CA PRO A 5 10.56 11.53 -24.58
C PRO A 5 9.60 12.05 -23.52
N ALA A 6 9.07 13.27 -23.70
CA ALA A 6 8.01 13.84 -22.87
C ALA A 6 6.76 12.95 -22.82
N THR A 7 6.24 12.51 -23.98
CA THR A 7 5.05 11.64 -24.03
C THR A 7 5.31 10.28 -23.38
N ARG A 8 6.51 9.72 -23.52
CA ARG A 8 6.88 8.46 -22.86
C ARG A 8 6.90 8.60 -21.34
N LEU A 9 7.54 9.64 -20.82
CA LEU A 9 7.61 9.90 -19.39
C LEU A 9 6.21 10.17 -18.81
N SER A 10 5.38 10.97 -19.49
CA SER A 10 3.99 11.18 -19.09
C SER A 10 3.20 9.87 -19.04
N GLY A 11 3.42 8.98 -20.01
CA GLY A 11 2.81 7.65 -20.03
C GLY A 11 3.23 6.76 -18.85
N ILE A 12 4.50 6.83 -18.44
CA ILE A 12 4.99 6.11 -17.25
C ILE A 12 4.37 6.69 -15.98
N LEU A 13 4.33 8.01 -15.84
CA LEU A 13 3.72 8.68 -14.68
C LEU A 13 2.22 8.37 -14.55
N GLU A 14 1.49 8.26 -15.66
CA GLU A 14 0.08 7.84 -15.64
C GLU A 14 -0.08 6.37 -15.24
N GLN A 15 0.83 5.48 -15.67
CA GLN A 15 0.84 4.09 -15.22
C GLN A 15 1.14 3.98 -13.72
N GLU A 16 2.08 4.77 -13.19
CA GLU A 16 2.35 4.85 -11.75
C GLU A 16 1.12 5.30 -10.99
N ARG A 17 0.44 6.35 -11.47
CA ARG A 17 -0.79 6.86 -10.85
C ARG A 17 -1.86 5.76 -10.74
N ARG A 18 -2.07 4.99 -11.82
CA ARG A 18 -3.03 3.88 -11.85
C ARG A 18 -2.62 2.74 -10.91
N ALA A 19 -1.34 2.39 -10.86
CA ALA A 19 -0.82 1.38 -9.95
C ALA A 19 -1.04 1.78 -8.49
N ILE A 20 -0.72 3.03 -8.11
CA ILE A 20 -0.91 3.55 -6.75
C ILE A 20 -2.38 3.56 -6.35
N LEU A 21 -3.28 3.96 -7.25
CA LEU A 21 -4.73 4.02 -6.98
C LEU A 21 -5.38 2.65 -6.90
N SER A 22 -4.91 1.68 -7.68
CA SER A 22 -5.38 0.29 -7.64
C SER A 22 -4.76 -0.54 -6.51
N GLY A 23 -3.73 -0.01 -5.84
CA GLY A 23 -2.97 -0.73 -4.81
C GLY A 23 -1.99 -1.76 -5.39
N ASP A 24 -1.73 -1.75 -6.70
CA ASP A 24 -0.81 -2.65 -7.39
C ASP A 24 0.64 -2.17 -7.25
N PHE A 25 1.16 -2.21 -6.02
CA PHE A 25 2.51 -1.77 -5.71
C PHE A 25 3.59 -2.68 -6.32
N ALA A 26 3.23 -3.92 -6.70
CA ALA A 26 4.15 -4.88 -7.30
C ALA A 26 4.69 -4.42 -8.67
N ARG A 27 3.95 -3.53 -9.37
CA ARG A 27 4.37 -2.97 -10.66
C ARG A 27 5.26 -1.74 -10.55
N LEU A 28 5.38 -1.12 -9.38
CA LEU A 28 6.18 0.08 -9.19
C LEU A 28 7.68 -0.11 -9.50
N PRO A 29 8.34 -1.22 -9.10
CA PRO A 29 9.75 -1.43 -9.44
C PRO A 29 10.03 -1.40 -10.95
N GLN A 30 9.17 -2.04 -11.75
CA GLN A 30 9.31 -2.06 -13.21
C GLN A 30 9.15 -0.66 -13.82
N LEU A 31 8.26 0.17 -13.25
CA LEU A 31 8.04 1.55 -13.69
C LEU A 31 9.21 2.46 -13.32
N ILE A 32 9.85 2.23 -12.17
CA ILE A 32 11.07 2.93 -11.76
C ILE A 32 12.20 2.63 -12.75
N GLU A 33 12.45 1.36 -13.06
CA GLU A 33 13.48 0.96 -14.03
C GLU A 33 13.21 1.53 -15.44
N ALA A 34 11.95 1.59 -15.86
CA ALA A 34 11.58 2.20 -17.14
C ALA A 34 11.87 3.71 -17.15
N LYS A 35 11.61 4.39 -16.03
CA LYS A 35 11.87 5.82 -15.85
C LYS A 35 13.37 6.12 -15.85
N GLU A 36 14.15 5.36 -15.08
CA GLU A 36 15.60 5.49 -15.00
C GLU A 36 16.28 5.32 -16.37
N ARG A 37 15.87 4.30 -17.14
CA ARG A 37 16.36 4.07 -18.51
C ARG A 37 16.01 5.21 -19.47
N LEU A 38 14.90 5.90 -19.26
CA LEU A 38 14.50 7.05 -20.07
C LEU A 38 15.27 8.31 -19.67
N THR A 39 15.59 8.47 -18.39
CA THR A 39 16.33 9.62 -17.85
C THR A 39 17.84 9.44 -17.87
N SER A 40 18.36 8.27 -18.24
CA SER A 40 19.79 8.01 -18.30
C SER A 40 20.50 8.77 -19.43
N ALA A 41 19.74 9.26 -20.42
CA ALA A 41 20.25 10.11 -21.49
C ALA A 41 19.65 11.52 -21.38
N PRO A 42 20.37 12.56 -21.87
CA PRO A 42 19.81 13.90 -21.97
C PRO A 42 18.52 13.90 -22.78
N LEU A 43 17.46 14.43 -22.17
CA LEU A 43 16.15 14.54 -22.79
C LEU A 43 15.99 15.96 -23.33
N ASP A 44 15.67 16.08 -24.62
CA ASP A 44 15.23 17.35 -25.18
C ASP A 44 13.78 17.59 -24.79
N LEU A 45 13.58 18.42 -23.77
CA LEU A 45 12.27 18.74 -23.18
C LEU A 45 12.04 20.24 -23.28
N SER A 46 10.85 20.62 -23.75
CA SER A 46 10.40 22.00 -23.61
C SER A 46 10.20 22.34 -22.12
N ARG A 47 10.29 23.63 -21.79
CA ARG A 47 10.02 24.11 -20.43
C ARG A 47 8.62 23.74 -19.95
N GLU A 48 7.65 23.76 -20.86
CA GLU A 48 6.25 23.40 -20.58
C GLU A 48 6.10 21.91 -20.28
N ASP A 49 6.72 21.05 -21.09
CA ASP A 49 6.73 19.60 -20.86
C ASP A 49 7.41 19.24 -19.54
N ALA A 50 8.54 19.87 -19.23
CA ALA A 50 9.26 19.66 -17.99
C ALA A 50 8.41 20.06 -16.76
N ALA A 51 7.71 21.20 -16.83
CA ALA A 51 6.82 21.63 -15.77
C ALA A 51 5.63 20.67 -15.58
N ALA A 52 5.02 20.20 -16.68
CA ALA A 52 3.92 19.24 -16.63
C ALA A 52 4.36 17.89 -16.02
N LEU A 53 5.52 17.38 -16.42
CA LEU A 53 6.10 16.16 -15.86
C LEU A 53 6.41 16.30 -14.37
N GLN A 54 6.95 17.45 -13.95
CA GLN A 54 7.23 17.73 -12.55
C GLN A 54 5.95 17.74 -11.71
N GLN A 55 4.88 18.38 -12.20
CA GLN A 55 3.58 18.41 -11.51
C GLN A 55 3.00 17.00 -11.35
N ALA A 56 3.01 16.20 -12.42
CA ALA A 56 2.54 14.82 -12.39
C ALA A 56 3.34 13.96 -11.41
N ALA A 57 4.67 14.08 -11.41
CA ALA A 57 5.54 13.39 -10.46
C ALA A 57 5.23 13.77 -9.00
N GLN A 58 5.05 15.06 -8.71
CA GLN A 58 4.68 15.54 -7.37
C GLN A 58 3.30 15.04 -6.92
N GLN A 59 2.34 14.93 -7.84
CA GLN A 59 1.04 14.36 -7.54
C GLN A 59 1.14 12.87 -7.20
N ASN A 60 1.92 12.11 -7.97
CA ASN A 60 2.17 10.70 -7.68
C ASN A 60 2.88 10.50 -6.34
N GLN A 61 3.87 11.35 -6.01
CA GLN A 61 4.54 11.30 -4.70
C GLN A 61 3.56 11.51 -3.54
N ARG A 62 2.62 12.46 -3.69
CA ARG A 62 1.57 12.71 -2.69
C ARG A 62 0.62 11.53 -2.55
N LEU A 63 0.22 10.93 -3.67
CA LEU A 63 -0.62 9.73 -3.69
C LEU A 63 0.07 8.55 -3.01
N LEU A 64 1.33 8.27 -3.35
CA LEU A 64 2.10 7.17 -2.76
C LEU A 64 2.22 7.32 -1.24
N SER A 65 2.54 8.53 -0.77
CA SER A 65 2.60 8.84 0.66
C SER A 65 1.24 8.64 1.35
N ALA A 66 0.14 8.99 0.69
CA ALA A 66 -1.21 8.76 1.22
C ALA A 66 -1.54 7.26 1.29
N SER A 67 -1.25 6.51 0.23
CA SER A 67 -1.46 5.06 0.18
C SER A 67 -0.66 4.33 1.27
N LEU A 68 0.59 4.73 1.51
CA LEU A 68 1.43 4.16 2.55
C LEU A 68 0.88 4.42 3.96
N ARG A 69 0.30 5.61 4.22
CA ARG A 69 -0.43 5.87 5.48
C ARG A 69 -1.66 4.98 5.60
N GLY A 70 -2.40 4.79 4.51
CA GLY A 70 -3.58 3.92 4.47
C GLY A 70 -3.25 2.47 4.80
N VAL A 71 -2.22 1.90 4.15
CA VAL A 71 -1.74 0.53 4.41
C VAL A 71 -1.31 0.36 5.87
N ARG A 72 -0.54 1.31 6.41
CA ARG A 72 -0.14 1.28 7.84
C ARG A 72 -1.33 1.32 8.78
N SER A 73 -2.33 2.16 8.49
CA SER A 73 -3.56 2.23 9.28
C SER A 73 -4.34 0.92 9.27
N ALA A 74 -4.44 0.26 8.11
CA ALA A 74 -5.06 -1.05 7.99
C ALA A 74 -4.30 -2.13 8.78
N LEU A 75 -2.96 -2.14 8.71
CA LEU A 75 -2.14 -3.06 9.48
C LEU A 75 -2.32 -2.85 10.99
N ASN A 76 -2.31 -1.61 11.47
CA ASN A 76 -2.56 -1.29 12.88
C ASN A 76 -3.96 -1.77 13.31
N ARG A 77 -4.97 -1.63 12.45
CA ARG A 77 -6.33 -2.11 12.74
C ARG A 77 -6.39 -3.64 12.86
N LEU A 78 -5.67 -4.35 12.00
CA LEU A 78 -5.58 -5.81 12.07
C LEU A 78 -4.87 -6.27 13.35
N GLN A 79 -3.80 -5.58 13.75
CA GLN A 79 -3.11 -5.85 15.02
C GLN A 79 -4.03 -5.65 16.22
N GLN A 80 -4.79 -4.56 16.27
CA GLN A 80 -5.78 -4.32 17.34
C GLN A 80 -6.86 -5.41 17.40
N ILE A 81 -7.29 -5.94 16.25
CA ILE A 81 -8.25 -7.05 16.20
C ILE A 81 -7.61 -8.33 16.74
N ASP A 82 -6.39 -8.67 16.31
CA ASP A 82 -5.67 -9.86 16.80
C ASP A 82 -5.38 -9.77 18.32
N GLU A 83 -4.98 -8.61 18.82
CA GLU A 83 -4.82 -8.33 20.25
C GLU A 83 -6.16 -8.43 21.00
N GLY A 84 -7.26 -7.94 20.44
CA GLY A 84 -8.59 -8.06 21.03
C GLY A 84 -9.11 -9.49 21.07
N VAL A 85 -8.79 -10.32 20.07
CA VAL A 85 -9.12 -11.74 20.03
C VAL A 85 -8.31 -12.54 21.06
N ARG A 86 -7.02 -12.20 21.24
CA ARG A 86 -6.16 -12.78 22.29
C ARG A 86 -6.48 -12.23 23.68
N GLY A 87 -6.96 -10.99 23.74
CA GLY A 87 -7.30 -10.21 24.92
C GLY A 87 -8.76 -10.30 25.35
N TYR A 88 -9.59 -11.12 24.70
CA TYR A 88 -10.92 -11.49 25.20
C TYR A 88 -10.78 -12.50 26.36
N THR A 89 -10.07 -12.09 27.40
CA THR A 89 -10.31 -12.56 28.75
C THR A 89 -11.46 -11.71 29.25
N GLY A 90 -12.69 -12.18 29.04
CA GLY A 90 -13.87 -11.49 29.54
C GLY A 90 -13.71 -11.26 31.04
N TYR A 91 -13.89 -10.03 31.50
CA TYR A 91 -14.20 -9.81 32.89
C TYR A 91 -15.60 -10.40 33.11
N ASP A 92 -15.66 -11.60 33.73
CA ASP A 92 -16.85 -12.00 34.47
C ASP A 92 -17.19 -10.88 35.47
N ARG A 93 -18.48 -10.68 35.76
CA ARG A 93 -18.97 -9.70 36.74
C ARG A 93 -18.36 -9.88 38.14
N ASN A 94 -17.60 -10.95 38.36
CA ASN A 94 -16.89 -11.28 39.60
C ASN A 94 -15.35 -11.09 39.55
N GLY A 95 -14.80 -10.46 38.51
CA GLY A 95 -13.40 -9.97 38.54
C GLY A 95 -12.30 -11.04 38.54
N GLN A 96 -12.56 -12.26 38.09
CA GLN A 96 -11.51 -13.28 37.91
C GLN A 96 -11.20 -13.54 36.42
N ALA A 97 -9.93 -13.32 36.06
CA ALA A 97 -9.39 -13.57 34.74
C ALA A 97 -9.33 -15.09 34.48
N THR A 98 -10.26 -15.60 33.67
CA THR A 98 -10.22 -17.00 33.21
C THR A 98 -9.73 -17.03 31.75
N SER A 99 -8.51 -17.52 31.55
CA SER A 99 -7.98 -17.80 30.21
C SER A 99 -8.67 -19.05 29.66
N ILE A 100 -9.58 -18.88 28.71
CA ILE A 100 -10.14 -20.00 27.94
C ILE A 100 -9.13 -20.36 26.85
N ARG A 101 -8.18 -21.24 27.19
CA ARG A 101 -7.48 -22.02 26.17
C ARG A 101 -8.51 -22.95 25.55
N ARG A 102 -8.61 -22.98 24.22
CA ARG A 102 -9.35 -24.03 23.49
C ARG A 102 -8.74 -25.37 23.89
N SER A 103 -9.38 -26.09 24.81
CA SER A 103 -9.06 -27.48 25.07
C SER A 103 -9.56 -28.30 23.89
N GLU A 104 -8.63 -29.01 23.26
CA GLU A 104 -8.96 -30.08 22.34
C GLU A 104 -9.87 -31.10 23.04
N GLY A 105 -10.92 -31.50 22.32
CA GLY A 105 -12.07 -32.20 22.88
C GLY A 105 -11.72 -33.54 23.52
N ASN A 106 -12.29 -33.76 24.70
CA ASN A 106 -12.72 -35.09 25.11
C ASN A 106 -14.14 -34.99 25.64
N VAL A 107 -15.07 -35.51 24.85
CA VAL A 107 -16.48 -35.69 25.20
C VAL A 107 -16.57 -36.98 26.00
N GLU A 108 -16.62 -36.89 27.33
CA GLU A 108 -17.01 -38.04 28.15
C GLU A 108 -18.53 -38.10 28.28
N ARG A 109 -19.07 -39.19 27.73
CA ARG A 109 -20.47 -39.57 27.70
C ARG A 109 -20.88 -40.02 29.11
N ARG A 110 -21.82 -39.32 29.75
CA ARG A 110 -22.44 -39.76 31.01
C ARG A 110 -23.25 -41.05 30.79
N ALA A 111 -22.98 -42.05 31.61
CA ALA A 111 -23.89 -43.14 31.97
C ALA A 111 -23.87 -43.25 33.51
#